data_AF-A0A960YBS6-F1
#
_entry.id   AF-A0A960YBS6-F1
#
_cell.length_a   1.000
_cell.length_b   1.000
_cell.length_c   1.000
_cell.angle_alpha   90.00
_cell.angle_beta   90.00
_cell.angle_gamma   90.00
#
_symmetry.space_group_name_H-M   'P 1'
#
loop_
_entity.id
_entity.type
_entity.pdbx_description
1 polymer ?
#
loop_
_entity_poly.entity_id
_entity_poly.type
_entity_poly.pdbx_seq_one_letter_code
_entity_poly.pdbx_strand_id
1 'polypeptide(L)'
;LRGPEQITLDRLEKLIESLDLEGARRTMPTIAETLEQRGYNRALHLVETAERRAEDEKRRAEDEKRRAELAERRAEDEKRRARRAERKKALRTAISMKRKALDMPLIASITELDEIFLEKLFRRIGV
;
A
#
# COMPACT_ATOMS: atom_id res chain seq x y z
N LEU A 1 -78.64 -16.03 13.66
CA LEU A 1 -78.05 -15.84 12.32
C LEU A 1 -78.31 -14.40 11.87
N ARG A 2 -77.40 -13.46 12.17
CA ARG A 2 -77.45 -12.10 11.61
C ARG A 2 -76.80 -12.16 10.23
N GLY A 3 -77.58 -11.89 9.17
CA GLY A 3 -77.07 -11.86 7.80
C GLY A 3 -76.07 -10.72 7.60
N PRO A 4 -75.19 -10.81 6.58
CA PRO A 4 -74.20 -9.77 6.31
C PRO A 4 -74.91 -8.47 5.93
N GLU A 5 -74.72 -7.42 6.72
CA GLU A 5 -75.17 -6.06 6.39
C GLU A 5 -74.49 -5.64 5.07
N GLN A 6 -75.28 -5.51 4.01
CA GLN A 6 -74.80 -5.00 2.73
C GLN A 6 -74.41 -3.53 2.94
N ILE A 7 -73.10 -3.27 2.90
CA ILE A 7 -72.59 -1.91 2.89
C ILE A 7 -72.99 -1.28 1.56
N THR A 8 -73.83 -0.24 1.61
CA THR A 8 -74.23 0.52 0.43
C THR A 8 -73.05 1.33 -0.09
N LEU A 9 -72.99 1.55 -1.41
CA LEU A 9 -71.95 2.36 -2.07
C LEU A 9 -71.83 3.75 -1.42
N ASP A 10 -72.97 4.37 -1.09
CA ASP A 10 -73.08 5.63 -0.34
C ASP A 10 -72.37 5.62 1.03
N ARG A 11 -72.41 4.48 1.73
CA ARG A 11 -71.81 4.32 3.05
C ARG A 11 -70.30 4.07 2.95
N LEU A 12 -69.86 3.45 1.85
CA LEU A 12 -68.45 3.33 1.47
C LEU A 12 -67.87 4.69 1.08
N GLU A 13 -68.56 5.47 0.24
CA GLU A 13 -68.13 6.82 -0.16
C GLU A 13 -68.00 7.74 1.05
N LYS A 14 -68.98 7.77 1.95
CA LYS A 14 -68.89 8.54 3.20
C LYS A 14 -67.76 8.10 4.12
N LEU A 15 -67.44 6.80 4.16
CA LEU A 15 -66.30 6.29 4.93
C LEU A 15 -64.97 6.74 4.32
N ILE A 16 -64.85 6.72 2.99
CA ILE A 16 -63.67 7.19 2.26
C ILE A 16 -63.49 8.71 2.38
N GLU A 17 -64.58 9.49 2.35
CA GLU A 17 -64.56 10.95 2.59
C GLU A 17 -64.22 11.30 4.04
N SER A 18 -64.65 10.47 5.02
CA SER A 18 -64.33 10.66 6.44
C SER A 18 -62.92 10.24 6.82
N LEU A 19 -62.32 9.35 6.04
CA LEU A 19 -60.90 9.04 6.13
C LEU A 19 -60.16 10.19 5.47
N ASP A 20 -59.48 11.02 6.26
CA ASP A 20 -58.57 12.07 5.79
C ASP A 20 -57.34 11.44 5.09
N LEU A 21 -57.60 10.82 3.94
CA LEU A 21 -56.63 10.19 3.07
C LEU A 21 -55.81 11.23 2.33
N GLU A 22 -56.27 12.48 2.28
CA GLU A 22 -55.53 13.61 1.74
C GLU A 22 -54.38 14.02 2.66
N GLY A 23 -54.63 14.12 3.98
CA GLY A 23 -53.59 14.27 4.99
C GLY A 23 -52.60 13.09 4.96
N ALA A 24 -53.11 11.86 4.89
CA ALA A 24 -52.28 10.66 4.84
C ALA A 24 -51.45 10.55 3.55
N ARG A 25 -52.00 10.92 2.38
CA ARG A 25 -51.28 11.01 1.09
C ARG A 25 -50.25 12.13 1.06
N ARG A 26 -50.48 13.24 1.77
CA ARG A 26 -49.51 14.34 1.89
C ARG A 26 -48.31 13.97 2.76
N THR A 27 -48.50 13.07 3.73
CA THR A 27 -47.43 12.66 4.67
C THR A 27 -46.73 11.35 4.31
N MET A 28 -47.37 10.47 3.52
CA MET A 28 -46.79 9.20 3.13
C MET A 28 -46.17 9.28 1.73
N PRO A 29 -44.85 9.00 1.59
CA PRO A 29 -44.24 8.95 0.28
C PRO A 29 -44.83 7.82 -0.55
N THR A 30 -44.92 8.03 -1.85
CA THR A 30 -45.46 7.04 -2.78
C THR A 30 -44.52 5.83 -2.90
N ILE A 31 -45.05 4.70 -3.38
CA ILE A 31 -44.22 3.52 -3.69
C ILE A 31 -43.12 3.87 -4.72
N ALA A 32 -43.41 4.78 -5.67
CA ALA A 32 -42.44 5.26 -6.64
C ALA A 32 -41.30 6.05 -5.96
N GLU A 33 -41.64 7.04 -5.12
CA GLU A 33 -40.66 7.85 -4.38
C GLU A 33 -39.78 7.00 -3.45
N THR A 34 -40.35 6.01 -2.77
CA THR A 34 -39.57 5.12 -1.89
C THR A 34 -38.62 4.20 -2.67
N LEU A 35 -39.00 3.76 -3.87
CA LEU A 35 -38.12 2.98 -4.74
C LEU A 35 -37.01 3.84 -5.34
N GLU A 36 -37.29 5.09 -5.74
CA GLU A 36 -36.29 6.05 -6.21
C GLU A 36 -35.28 6.40 -5.11
N GLN A 37 -35.75 6.69 -3.90
CA GLN A 37 -34.88 6.97 -2.74
C GLN A 37 -33.96 5.78 -2.42
N ARG A 38 -34.49 4.55 -2.49
CA ARG A 38 -33.70 3.32 -2.30
C ARG A 38 -32.67 3.13 -3.41
N GLY A 39 -33.04 3.42 -4.67
CA GLY A 39 -32.13 3.41 -5.79
C GLY A 39 -30.98 4.40 -5.62
N TYR A 40 -31.30 5.63 -5.21
CA TYR A 40 -30.32 6.68 -4.93
C TYR A 40 -29.35 6.29 -3.80
N ASN A 41 -29.86 5.81 -2.66
CA ASN A 41 -29.03 5.35 -1.55
C ASN A 41 -28.11 4.18 -1.93
N ARG A 42 -28.62 3.26 -2.75
CA ARG A 42 -27.82 2.13 -3.25
C ARG A 42 -26.73 2.61 -4.20
N ALA A 43 -27.03 3.57 -5.08
CA ALA A 43 -26.05 4.18 -5.96
C ALA A 43 -24.95 4.92 -5.19
N LEU A 44 -25.33 5.72 -4.18
CA LEU A 44 -24.38 6.38 -3.28
C LEU A 44 -23.44 5.40 -2.59
N HIS A 45 -23.98 4.32 -2.01
CA HIS A 45 -23.17 3.28 -1.37
C HIS A 45 -22.21 2.62 -2.36
N LEU A 46 -22.65 2.34 -3.59
CA LEU A 46 -21.78 1.78 -4.62
C LEU A 46 -20.64 2.74 -4.99
N VAL A 47 -20.92 4.02 -5.14
CA VAL A 47 -19.90 5.04 -5.40
C VAL A 47 -18.88 5.11 -4.25
N GLU A 48 -19.35 5.19 -3.01
CA GLU A 48 -18.47 5.23 -1.83
C GLU A 48 -17.58 3.99 -1.72
N THR A 49 -18.14 2.79 -1.99
CA THR A 49 -17.34 1.56 -2.00
C THR A 49 -16.33 1.50 -3.14
N ALA A 50 -16.65 2.07 -4.31
CA ALA A 50 -15.74 2.15 -5.44
C ALA A 50 -14.59 3.13 -5.15
N GLU A 51 -14.88 4.27 -4.55
CA GLU A 51 -13.87 5.26 -4.14
C GLU A 51 -12.89 4.67 -3.11
N ARG A 52 -13.42 3.98 -2.08
CA ARG A 52 -12.58 3.29 -1.08
C ARG A 52 -11.66 2.25 -1.71
N ARG A 53 -12.17 1.46 -2.67
CA ARG A 53 -11.36 0.47 -3.39
C ARG A 53 -10.25 1.13 -4.21
N ALA A 54 -10.57 2.22 -4.90
CA ALA A 54 -9.57 2.96 -5.67
C ALA A 54 -8.48 3.56 -4.77
N GLU A 55 -8.83 4.05 -3.58
CA GLU A 55 -7.87 4.53 -2.60
C GLU A 55 -7.00 3.40 -2.02
N ASP A 56 -7.60 2.26 -1.70
CA ASP A 56 -6.87 1.07 -1.24
C ASP A 56 -5.87 0.55 -2.28
N GLU A 57 -6.25 0.55 -3.56
CA GLU A 57 -5.35 0.17 -4.65
C GLU A 57 -4.16 1.13 -4.78
N LYS A 58 -4.40 2.45 -4.68
CA LYS A 58 -3.32 3.44 -4.66
C LYS A 58 -2.36 3.21 -3.50
N ARG A 59 -2.89 2.98 -2.29
CA ARG A 59 -2.08 2.69 -1.10
C ARG A 59 -1.24 1.43 -1.28
N ARG A 60 -1.81 0.37 -1.83
CA ARG A 60 -1.08 -0.88 -2.11
C ARG A 60 0.03 -0.67 -3.13
N ALA A 61 -0.23 0.08 -4.20
CA ALA A 61 0.79 0.38 -5.21
C ALA A 61 1.94 1.23 -4.64
N GLU A 62 1.65 2.19 -3.75
CA GLU A 62 2.69 2.96 -3.05
C GLU A 62 3.50 2.10 -2.07
N ASP A 63 2.84 1.21 -1.32
CA ASP A 63 3.51 0.28 -0.43
C ASP A 63 4.42 -0.68 -1.16
N GLU A 64 4.00 -1.17 -2.33
CA GLU A 64 4.81 -2.04 -3.18
C GLU A 64 6.04 -1.31 -3.71
N LYS A 65 5.88 -0.07 -4.19
CA LYS A 65 7.02 0.79 -4.60
C LYS A 65 8.01 1.00 -3.45
N ARG A 66 7.51 1.31 -2.25
CA ARG A 66 8.35 1.50 -1.05
C ARG A 66 9.11 0.22 -0.68
N ARG A 67 8.47 -0.94 -0.78
CA ARG A 67 9.12 -2.24 -0.52
C ARG A 67 10.21 -2.53 -1.54
N ALA A 68 9.96 -2.27 -2.82
CA ALA A 68 10.95 -2.44 -3.89
C ALA A 68 12.18 -1.55 -3.65
N GLU A 69 11.98 -0.26 -3.37
CA GLU A 69 13.08 0.67 -3.10
C GLU A 69 13.90 0.24 -1.87
N LEU A 70 13.24 -0.20 -0.80
CA LEU A 70 13.92 -0.69 0.41
C LEU A 70 14.74 -1.96 0.13
N ALA A 71 14.24 -2.85 -0.72
CA ALA A 71 14.96 -4.05 -1.13
C ALA A 71 16.22 -3.71 -1.94
N GLU A 72 16.12 -2.77 -2.88
CA GLU A 72 17.28 -2.31 -3.66
C GLU A 72 18.35 -1.68 -2.77
N ARG A 73 17.96 -0.79 -1.85
CA ARG A 73 18.89 -0.17 -0.88
C ARG A 73 19.60 -1.22 -0.03
N ARG A 74 18.88 -2.25 0.43
CA ARG A 74 19.49 -3.35 1.20
C ARG A 74 20.49 -4.15 0.38
N ALA A 75 20.17 -4.45 -0.88
CA ALA A 75 21.08 -5.17 -1.77
C ALA A 75 22.35 -4.36 -2.07
N GLU A 76 22.23 -3.04 -2.26
CA GLU A 76 23.39 -2.15 -2.43
C GLU A 76 24.26 -2.10 -1.16
N ASP A 77 23.63 -1.97 0.01
CA ASP A 77 24.33 -1.97 1.29
C ASP A 77 25.10 -3.27 1.54
N GLU A 78 24.52 -4.41 1.18
CA GLU A 78 25.16 -5.71 1.28
C GLU A 78 26.37 -5.81 0.34
N LYS A 79 26.23 -5.40 -0.92
CA LYS A 79 27.36 -5.33 -1.87
C LYS A 79 28.49 -4.44 -1.35
N ARG A 80 28.14 -3.29 -0.76
CA ARG A 80 29.10 -2.37 -0.16
C ARG A 80 29.81 -2.98 1.05
N ARG A 81 29.09 -3.73 1.89
CA ARG A 81 29.67 -4.46 3.03
C ARG A 81 30.62 -5.55 2.57
N ALA A 82 30.24 -6.34 1.56
CA ALA A 82 31.08 -7.38 0.98
C ALA A 82 32.39 -6.81 0.44
N ARG A 83 32.32 -5.75 -0.40
CA ARG A 83 33.53 -5.06 -0.92
C ARG A 83 34.44 -4.53 0.19
N ARG A 84 33.86 -3.97 1.27
CA ARG A 84 34.64 -3.50 2.42
C ARG A 84 35.33 -4.65 3.16
N ALA A 85 34.64 -5.78 3.33
CA ALA A 85 35.20 -6.96 3.98
C ALA A 85 36.36 -7.56 3.17
N GLU A 86 36.16 -7.69 1.86
CA GLU A 86 37.19 -8.14 0.92
C GLU A 86 38.41 -7.21 0.92
N ARG A 87 38.20 -5.90 0.80
CA ARG A 87 39.29 -4.93 0.88
C ARG A 87 40.04 -5.00 2.22
N LYS A 88 39.33 -5.18 3.35
CA LYS A 88 39.98 -5.38 4.66
C LYS A 88 40.83 -6.65 4.68
N LYS A 89 40.36 -7.74 4.07
CA LYS A 89 41.12 -8.99 3.96
C LYS A 89 42.38 -8.79 3.12
N ALA A 90 42.26 -8.19 1.94
CA ALA A 90 43.38 -7.86 1.05
C ALA A 90 44.44 -7.01 1.77
N LEU A 91 44.02 -5.95 2.47
CA LEU A 91 44.93 -5.09 3.25
C LEU A 91 45.65 -5.86 4.36
N ARG A 92 44.96 -6.73 5.10
CA ARG A 92 45.58 -7.56 6.14
C ARG A 92 46.62 -8.51 5.55
N THR A 93 46.30 -9.14 4.42
CA THR A 93 47.23 -10.00 3.69
C THR A 93 48.45 -9.21 3.22
N ALA A 94 48.25 -8.03 2.62
CA ALA A 94 49.31 -7.17 2.14
C ALA A 94 50.28 -6.76 3.27
N ILE A 95 49.74 -6.34 4.42
CA ILE A 95 50.56 -5.99 5.60
C ILE A 95 51.33 -7.20 6.13
N SER A 96 50.70 -8.38 6.19
CA SER A 96 51.36 -9.61 6.61
C SER A 96 52.52 -9.98 5.67
N MET A 97 52.31 -9.85 4.37
CA MET A 97 53.34 -10.09 3.35
C MET A 97 54.47 -9.07 3.41
N LYS A 98 54.15 -7.78 3.59
CA LYS A 98 55.15 -6.72 3.74
C LYS A 98 56.05 -6.95 4.95
N ARG A 99 55.47 -7.37 6.08
CA ARG A 99 56.23 -7.75 7.29
C ARG A 99 57.15 -8.95 7.09
N LYS A 100 56.87 -9.80 6.10
CA LYS A 100 57.73 -10.92 5.68
C LYS A 100 58.77 -10.51 4.63
N ALA A 101 58.92 -9.21 4.38
CA ALA A 101 59.83 -8.64 3.39
C ALA A 101 59.59 -9.15 1.95
N LEU A 102 58.34 -9.47 1.60
CA LEU A 102 57.97 -9.77 0.21
C LEU A 102 57.97 -8.49 -0.64
N ASP A 103 58.32 -8.64 -1.92
CA ASP A 103 58.44 -7.53 -2.86
C ASP A 103 57.09 -6.90 -3.21
N MET A 104 57.12 -5.59 -3.46
CA MET A 104 55.92 -4.79 -3.77
C MET A 104 55.13 -5.31 -4.97
N PRO A 105 55.75 -5.67 -6.12
CA PRO A 105 55.02 -6.20 -7.27
C PRO A 105 54.29 -7.52 -6.95
N LEU A 106 54.88 -8.36 -6.11
CA LEU A 106 54.28 -9.64 -5.70
C LEU A 106 53.11 -9.44 -4.73
N ILE A 107 53.21 -8.47 -3.82
CA ILE A 107 52.11 -8.12 -2.92
C ILE A 107 50.93 -7.54 -3.73
N ALA A 108 51.21 -6.63 -4.66
CA ALA A 108 50.22 -6.02 -5.53
C ALA A 108 49.47 -7.07 -6.37
N SER A 109 50.21 -8.02 -6.98
CA SER A 109 49.61 -9.07 -7.79
C SER A 109 48.73 -10.05 -7.00
N ILE A 110 49.16 -10.46 -5.80
CA ILE A 110 48.41 -11.43 -4.97
C ILE A 110 47.18 -10.80 -4.32
N THR A 111 47.25 -9.52 -3.94
CA THR A 111 46.15 -8.84 -3.24
C THR A 111 45.22 -8.08 -4.17
N GLU A 112 45.55 -8.03 -5.47
CA GLU A 112 44.85 -7.24 -6.49
C GLU A 112 44.74 -5.76 -6.09
N LEU A 113 45.72 -5.26 -5.34
CA LEU A 113 45.80 -3.88 -4.91
C LEU A 113 46.83 -3.15 -5.76
N ASP A 114 46.53 -1.88 -6.05
CA ASP A 114 47.41 -0.99 -6.78
C ASP A 114 48.73 -0.75 -6.01
N GLU A 115 49.85 -0.81 -6.73
CA GLU A 115 51.19 -0.70 -6.15
C GLU A 115 51.42 0.69 -5.53
N ILE A 116 51.00 1.77 -6.21
CA ILE A 116 51.12 3.14 -5.70
C ILE A 116 50.30 3.31 -4.42
N PHE A 117 49.11 2.73 -4.36
CA PHE A 117 48.30 2.72 -3.14
C PHE A 117 49.00 1.98 -2.00
N LEU A 118 49.57 0.80 -2.27
CA LEU A 118 50.29 0.02 -1.28
C LEU A 118 51.55 0.75 -0.77
N GLU A 119 52.32 1.40 -1.65
CA GLU A 119 53.48 2.20 -1.26
C GLU A 119 53.08 3.32 -0.29
N LYS A 120 52.02 4.06 -0.62
CA LYS A 120 51.49 5.13 0.24
C LYS A 120 50.99 4.57 1.58
N LEU A 121 50.31 3.42 1.55
CA LEU A 121 49.82 2.76 2.75
C LEU A 121 50.97 2.37 3.67
N PHE A 122 51.95 1.64 3.15
CA PHE A 122 53.11 1.14 3.90
C PHE A 122 53.97 2.27 4.45
N ARG A 123 54.23 3.30 3.65
CA ARG A 123 54.89 4.53 4.11
C ARG A 123 54.12 5.19 5.26
N ARG A 124 52.78 5.21 5.21
CA ARG A 124 51.93 5.80 6.25
C ARG A 124 51.93 4.99 7.55
N ILE A 125 51.99 3.67 7.47
CA ILE A 125 51.92 2.79 8.66
C ILE A 125 53.30 2.36 9.18
N GLY A 126 54.38 2.74 8.50
CA GLY A 126 55.76 2.45 8.92
C GLY A 126 56.12 0.96 8.83
N VAL A 127 55.58 0.25 7.85
CA VAL A 127 55.81 -1.20 7.61
C VAL A 127 56.46 -1.40 6.24
#